data_AF-A0A971MNE2-F1
#
_entry.id   AF-A0A971MNE2-F1
#
_cell.length_a   1.000
_cell.length_b   1.000
_cell.length_c   1.000
_cell.angle_alpha   90.00
_cell.angle_beta   90.00
_cell.angle_gamma   90.00
#
_symmetry.space_group_name_H-M   'P 1'
#
loop_
_entity.id
_entity.type
_entity.pdbx_description
1 polymer ?
#
loop_
_entity_poly.entity_id
_entity_poly.type
_entity_poly.pdbx_seq_one_letter_code
_entity_poly.pdbx_strand_id
1 'polypeptide(L)'
;MSYRQRQLGLIPSPQDYRDYKLNRVTAVKRAFPEEYTFPYLVPAPYDQGEVAACVAYTLKAIKEMQEYRERKKFARFSAAYIYGAREPQDFKGEGMIPREALNCLLKRGDCREEIFPGIYPYHICAGKITPEMHKDALPQRIKTYTAIYTVEEAKTAITELGPICVGFPVYESFFRGGNLPLPDKASEKFYGFHMMAIVGWKKDNRWLALNSWGANWGALKGYCTIPFNYPINEMWAITDATIHSQPDYEVNLTRRGRYWTVSFNSYFRSSTDAMEKLLKPLEEDLSLSGKSLKIKMS
;
A
#
# COMPACT_ATOMS: atom_id res chain seq x y z
N MET A 1 8.16 18.37 -21.22
CA MET A 1 6.84 18.70 -20.63
C MET A 1 7.04 19.01 -19.16
N SER A 2 6.26 19.94 -18.61
CA SER A 2 6.35 20.28 -17.17
C SER A 2 5.78 19.12 -16.34
N TYR A 3 6.46 18.72 -15.27
CA TYR A 3 5.97 17.68 -14.36
C TYR A 3 4.57 17.98 -13.78
N ARG A 4 4.17 19.27 -13.76
CA ARG A 4 2.84 19.73 -13.32
C ARG A 4 1.68 19.23 -14.17
N GLN A 5 1.95 18.85 -15.42
CA GLN A 5 0.94 18.39 -16.37
C GLN A 5 0.78 16.87 -16.35
N ARG A 6 1.71 16.16 -15.70
CA ARG A 6 1.67 14.70 -15.64
C ARG A 6 0.48 14.23 -14.82
N GLN A 7 -0.13 13.16 -15.29
CA GLN A 7 -1.24 12.56 -14.59
C GLN A 7 -0.78 11.90 -13.29
N LEU A 8 -1.46 12.27 -12.20
CA LEU A 8 -1.49 11.46 -10.99
C LEU A 8 -2.41 10.26 -11.23
N GLY A 9 -2.57 9.37 -10.26
CA GLY A 9 -3.42 8.20 -10.49
C GLY A 9 -3.82 7.41 -9.26
N LEU A 10 -3.54 7.91 -8.06
CA LEU A 10 -4.05 7.25 -6.86
C LEU A 10 -5.47 7.73 -6.60
N ILE A 11 -6.36 6.78 -6.36
CA ILE A 11 -7.69 7.01 -5.80
C ILE A 11 -7.63 6.43 -4.39
N PRO A 12 -7.77 7.23 -3.31
CA PRO A 12 -7.62 6.73 -1.96
C PRO A 12 -8.55 5.55 -1.68
N SER A 13 -8.00 4.50 -1.06
CA SER A 13 -8.79 3.34 -0.67
C SER A 13 -9.89 3.73 0.32
N PRO A 14 -11.13 3.22 0.19
CA PRO A 14 -12.16 3.38 1.23
C PRO A 14 -11.66 2.86 2.57
N GLN A 15 -12.14 3.39 3.69
CA GLN A 15 -11.75 2.85 5.00
C GLN A 15 -12.30 1.42 5.18
N ASP A 16 -11.48 0.50 5.68
CA ASP A 16 -11.88 -0.88 6.01
C ASP A 16 -11.18 -1.33 7.31
N TYR A 17 -11.96 -1.61 8.35
CA TYR A 17 -11.41 -1.99 9.66
C TYR A 17 -10.83 -3.40 9.70
N ARG A 18 -11.04 -4.20 8.64
CA ARG A 18 -10.56 -5.58 8.53
C ARG A 18 -9.15 -5.67 7.93
N ASP A 19 -8.59 -4.54 7.49
CA ASP A 19 -7.23 -4.49 6.96
C ASP A 19 -6.24 -5.05 7.99
N TYR A 20 -5.43 -6.02 7.58
CA TYR A 20 -4.47 -6.65 8.48
C TYR A 20 -3.42 -5.64 8.93
N LYS A 21 -3.14 -5.64 10.23
CA LYS A 21 -2.06 -4.85 10.83
C LYS A 21 -0.72 -5.56 10.66
N LEU A 22 0.38 -4.80 10.65
CA LEU A 22 1.73 -5.36 10.49
C LEU A 22 2.09 -6.44 11.52
N ASN A 23 1.58 -6.31 12.76
CA ASN A 23 1.82 -7.28 13.82
C ASN A 23 1.32 -8.70 13.52
N ARG A 24 0.48 -8.87 12.49
CA ARG A 24 0.04 -10.18 11.97
C ARG A 24 1.14 -10.93 11.21
N VAL A 25 2.16 -10.23 10.72
CA VAL A 25 3.25 -10.82 9.92
C VAL A 25 4.62 -10.67 10.56
N THR A 26 4.83 -9.66 11.41
CA THR A 26 6.10 -9.47 12.12
C THR A 26 5.95 -8.62 13.38
N ALA A 27 6.82 -8.83 14.37
CA ALA A 27 6.81 -8.03 15.59
C ALA A 27 7.36 -6.62 15.33
N VAL A 28 6.65 -5.59 15.81
CA VAL A 28 7.07 -4.19 15.66
C VAL A 28 8.31 -3.90 16.50
N LYS A 29 9.39 -3.49 15.85
CA LYS A 29 10.66 -3.13 16.49
C LYS A 29 10.58 -1.75 17.14
N ARG A 30 11.46 -1.51 18.12
CA ARG A 30 11.55 -0.24 18.87
C ARG A 30 12.88 0.48 18.71
N ALA A 31 13.86 -0.18 18.10
CA ALA A 31 15.18 0.37 17.85
C ALA A 31 15.50 0.23 16.37
N PHE A 32 15.98 1.31 15.78
CA PHE A 32 16.26 1.42 14.35
C PHE A 32 17.57 2.18 14.14
N PRO A 33 18.32 1.91 13.06
CA PRO A 33 19.42 2.77 12.69
C PRO A 33 18.93 4.19 12.35
N GLU A 34 19.82 5.16 12.48
CA GLU A 34 19.54 6.59 12.20
C GLU A 34 19.04 6.78 10.76
N GLU A 35 19.64 6.05 9.83
CA GLU A 35 19.23 5.97 8.42
C GLU A 35 19.27 4.52 7.92
N TYR A 36 18.48 4.23 6.90
CA TYR A 36 18.44 2.93 6.25
C TYR A 36 18.05 3.09 4.79
N THR A 37 18.64 2.30 3.92
CA THR A 37 18.22 2.19 2.52
C THR A 37 18.19 0.71 2.16
N PHE A 38 17.08 0.27 1.57
CA PHE A 38 16.90 -1.10 1.15
C PHE A 38 17.98 -1.46 0.11
N PRO A 39 18.74 -2.57 0.29
CA PRO A 39 19.93 -2.81 -0.53
C PRO A 39 19.63 -3.33 -1.94
N TYR A 40 18.44 -3.87 -2.20
CA TYR A 40 18.05 -4.44 -3.50
C TYR A 40 17.15 -3.48 -4.27
N LEU A 41 17.61 -2.24 -4.51
CA LEU A 41 16.86 -1.24 -5.28
C LEU A 41 16.71 -1.64 -6.75
N VAL A 42 15.69 -1.09 -7.41
CA VAL A 42 15.59 -1.15 -8.87
C VAL A 42 16.81 -0.44 -9.52
N PRO A 43 17.29 -0.91 -10.68
CA PRO A 43 18.48 -0.33 -11.32
C PRO A 43 18.32 1.14 -11.75
N ALA A 44 17.11 1.55 -12.08
CA ALA A 44 16.79 2.92 -12.48
C ALA A 44 15.33 3.26 -12.14
N PRO A 45 15.02 4.53 -11.84
CA PRO A 45 13.64 4.99 -11.69
C PRO A 45 12.83 4.83 -12.98
N TYR A 46 11.58 4.43 -12.83
CA TYR A 46 10.62 4.31 -13.93
C TYR A 46 10.06 5.67 -14.36
N ASP A 47 9.51 5.73 -15.58
CA ASP A 47 8.77 6.88 -16.07
C ASP A 47 7.38 6.44 -16.58
N GLN A 48 6.32 6.86 -15.88
CA GLN A 48 4.93 6.58 -16.26
C GLN A 48 4.43 7.45 -17.41
N GLY A 49 5.19 8.48 -17.82
CA GLY A 49 4.78 9.45 -18.82
C GLY A 49 3.48 10.16 -18.43
N GLU A 50 2.53 10.14 -19.35
CA GLU A 50 1.23 10.81 -19.23
C GLU A 50 0.11 9.88 -18.74
N VAL A 51 0.43 8.63 -18.37
CA VAL A 51 -0.56 7.66 -17.88
C VAL A 51 -0.71 7.78 -16.37
N ALA A 52 -1.95 7.73 -15.87
CA ALA A 52 -2.30 7.68 -14.45
C ALA A 52 -1.92 6.36 -13.74
N ALA A 53 -0.68 5.90 -13.90
CA ALA A 53 -0.21 4.56 -13.52
C ALA A 53 0.72 4.54 -12.29
N CYS A 54 0.76 5.60 -11.47
CA CYS A 54 1.64 5.68 -10.29
C CYS A 54 1.49 4.50 -9.32
N VAL A 55 0.25 4.02 -9.13
CA VAL A 55 -0.04 2.85 -8.30
C VAL A 55 0.62 1.60 -8.87
N ALA A 56 0.41 1.33 -10.16
CA ALA A 56 0.98 0.17 -10.84
C ALA A 56 2.52 0.19 -10.85
N TYR A 57 3.14 1.35 -11.11
CA TYR A 57 4.60 1.47 -11.09
C TYR A 57 5.20 1.31 -9.69
N THR A 58 4.52 1.81 -8.67
CA THR A 58 4.95 1.60 -7.27
C THR A 58 4.93 0.12 -6.91
N LEU A 59 3.85 -0.59 -7.24
CA LEU A 59 3.74 -2.03 -6.97
C LEU A 59 4.73 -2.85 -7.80
N LYS A 60 4.92 -2.53 -9.09
CA LYS A 60 5.97 -3.09 -9.94
C LYS A 60 7.33 -2.96 -9.26
N ALA A 61 7.71 -1.75 -8.86
CA ALA A 61 9.01 -1.49 -8.24
C ALA A 61 9.20 -2.31 -6.96
N ILE A 62 8.19 -2.36 -6.08
CA ILE A 62 8.28 -3.17 -4.84
C ILE A 62 8.42 -4.65 -5.17
N LYS A 63 7.64 -5.17 -6.12
CA LYS A 63 7.72 -6.59 -6.51
C LYS A 63 9.08 -6.94 -7.10
N GLU A 64 9.63 -6.11 -7.98
CA GLU A 64 10.97 -6.32 -8.54
C GLU A 64 12.07 -6.27 -7.48
N MET A 65 11.95 -5.37 -6.49
CA MET A 65 12.88 -5.27 -5.35
C MET A 65 12.80 -6.50 -4.42
N GLN A 66 11.60 -7.03 -4.18
CA GLN A 66 11.38 -8.27 -3.42
C GLN A 66 12.00 -9.47 -4.14
N GLU A 67 11.68 -9.63 -5.42
CA GLU A 67 12.20 -10.74 -6.23
C GLU A 67 13.71 -10.65 -6.42
N TYR A 68 14.26 -9.43 -6.53
CA TYR A 68 15.71 -9.24 -6.57
C TYR A 68 16.37 -9.67 -5.25
N ARG A 69 15.78 -9.31 -4.10
CA ARG A 69 16.26 -9.76 -2.79
C ARG A 69 16.22 -11.28 -2.66
N GLU A 70 15.15 -11.93 -3.11
CA GLU A 70 14.92 -13.36 -2.91
C GLU A 70 15.71 -14.22 -3.88
N ARG A 71 15.68 -13.89 -5.17
CA ARG A 71 16.33 -14.67 -6.24
C ARG A 71 17.77 -14.28 -6.48
N LYS A 72 18.24 -13.17 -5.89
CA LYS A 72 19.56 -12.56 -6.18
C LYS A 72 19.77 -12.25 -7.66
N LYS A 73 18.67 -12.11 -8.41
CA LYS A 73 18.66 -11.79 -9.84
C LYS A 73 17.50 -10.84 -10.11
N PHE A 74 17.81 -9.68 -10.66
CA PHE A 74 16.80 -8.71 -11.06
C PHE A 74 16.00 -9.24 -12.25
N ALA A 75 14.67 -9.13 -12.17
CA ALA A 75 13.73 -9.43 -13.23
C ALA A 75 12.76 -8.26 -13.35
N ARG A 76 12.24 -8.01 -14.56
CA ARG A 76 11.31 -6.91 -14.82
C ARG A 76 9.88 -7.41 -14.91
N PHE A 77 8.95 -6.71 -14.25
CA PHE A 77 7.52 -7.03 -14.23
C PHE A 77 6.66 -5.97 -14.92
N SER A 78 5.40 -6.26 -15.24
CA SER A 78 4.57 -5.40 -16.10
C SER A 78 3.67 -4.44 -15.30
N ALA A 79 4.02 -3.16 -15.33
CA ALA A 79 3.10 -2.12 -14.84
C ALA A 79 1.77 -2.12 -15.62
N ALA A 80 1.79 -2.42 -16.93
CA ALA A 80 0.58 -2.52 -17.74
C ALA A 80 -0.33 -3.68 -17.31
N TYR A 81 0.24 -4.80 -16.88
CA TYR A 81 -0.53 -5.93 -16.37
C TYR A 81 -1.19 -5.57 -15.03
N ILE A 82 -0.44 -5.02 -14.06
CA ILE A 82 -1.04 -4.53 -12.80
C ILE A 82 -2.15 -3.52 -13.09
N TYR A 83 -1.94 -2.61 -14.03
CA TYR A 83 -2.91 -1.56 -14.37
C TYR A 83 -4.19 -2.11 -15.03
N GLY A 84 -4.07 -3.14 -15.88
CA GLY A 84 -5.17 -3.68 -16.70
C GLY A 84 -5.88 -4.90 -16.13
N ALA A 85 -5.21 -5.76 -15.36
CA ALA A 85 -5.73 -7.07 -14.91
C ALA A 85 -6.68 -6.99 -13.70
N ARG A 86 -7.59 -6.00 -13.70
CA ARG A 86 -8.51 -5.71 -12.59
C ARG A 86 -9.65 -6.72 -12.49
N GLU A 87 -10.09 -7.05 -11.27
CA GLU A 87 -11.26 -7.91 -11.05
C GLU A 87 -12.56 -7.25 -11.54
N PRO A 88 -13.62 -8.00 -11.88
CA PRO A 88 -14.84 -7.42 -12.45
C PRO A 88 -15.47 -6.28 -11.63
N GLN A 89 -15.44 -6.38 -10.30
CA GLN A 89 -16.00 -5.39 -9.37
C GLN A 89 -15.08 -4.19 -9.08
N ASP A 90 -13.80 -4.25 -9.48
CA ASP A 90 -12.84 -3.19 -9.22
C ASP A 90 -13.13 -1.96 -10.09
N PHE A 91 -12.59 -0.80 -9.72
CA PHE A 91 -12.70 0.43 -10.50
C PHE A 91 -12.20 0.26 -11.94
N LYS A 92 -12.96 0.78 -12.94
CA LYS A 92 -12.70 0.61 -14.39
C LYS A 92 -12.30 1.90 -15.12
N GLY A 93 -11.80 2.92 -14.41
CA GLY A 93 -11.28 4.15 -15.00
C GLY A 93 -9.76 4.30 -14.90
N GLU A 94 -9.25 5.43 -15.39
CA GLU A 94 -7.84 5.82 -15.23
C GLU A 94 -7.49 6.06 -13.75
N GLY A 95 -6.26 5.74 -13.36
CA GLY A 95 -5.88 5.64 -11.95
C GLY A 95 -6.26 4.29 -11.34
N MET A 96 -5.88 4.07 -10.09
CA MET A 96 -6.18 2.84 -9.35
C MET A 96 -6.45 3.13 -7.88
N ILE A 97 -7.26 2.27 -7.27
CA ILE A 97 -7.39 2.16 -5.82
C ILE A 97 -6.28 1.23 -5.30
N PRO A 98 -5.39 1.67 -4.40
CA PRO A 98 -4.27 0.84 -3.92
C PRO A 98 -4.69 -0.50 -3.34
N ARG A 99 -5.77 -0.56 -2.54
CA ARG A 99 -6.26 -1.85 -1.98
C ARG A 99 -6.70 -2.83 -3.07
N GLU A 100 -7.36 -2.36 -4.12
CA GLU A 100 -7.74 -3.22 -5.26
C GLU A 100 -6.50 -3.73 -6.00
N ALA A 101 -5.53 -2.84 -6.23
CA ALA A 101 -4.27 -3.19 -6.88
C ALA A 101 -3.44 -4.21 -6.07
N LEU A 102 -3.39 -4.07 -4.73
CA LEU A 102 -2.77 -5.04 -3.82
C LEU A 102 -3.50 -6.38 -3.84
N ASN A 103 -4.82 -6.38 -3.88
CA ASN A 103 -5.63 -7.59 -4.03
C ASN A 103 -5.37 -8.29 -5.37
N CYS A 104 -5.19 -7.53 -6.45
CA CYS A 104 -4.79 -8.08 -7.74
C CYS A 104 -3.43 -8.79 -7.64
N LEU A 105 -2.45 -8.15 -7.00
CA LEU A 105 -1.12 -8.73 -6.78
C LEU A 105 -1.17 -10.00 -5.90
N LEU A 106 -2.08 -10.05 -4.92
CA LEU A 106 -2.31 -11.21 -4.06
C LEU A 106 -2.98 -12.37 -4.81
N LYS A 107 -3.96 -12.07 -5.67
CA LYS A 107 -4.73 -13.10 -6.39
C LYS A 107 -4.05 -13.60 -7.66
N ARG A 108 -3.40 -12.68 -8.40
CA ARG A 108 -2.89 -12.90 -9.75
C ARG A 108 -1.38 -12.78 -9.86
N GLY A 109 -0.75 -11.93 -9.04
CA GLY A 109 0.68 -11.62 -9.13
C GLY A 109 0.94 -10.61 -10.25
N ASP A 110 2.14 -10.63 -10.80
CA ASP A 110 2.52 -9.79 -11.95
C ASP A 110 3.30 -10.58 -12.98
N CYS A 111 2.99 -10.39 -14.27
CA CYS A 111 3.71 -11.06 -15.35
C CYS A 111 5.00 -10.31 -15.68
N ARG A 112 5.93 -10.99 -16.34
CA ARG A 112 7.17 -10.40 -16.81
C ARG A 112 6.90 -9.31 -17.85
N GLU A 113 7.69 -8.23 -17.80
CA GLU A 113 7.56 -7.10 -18.73
C GLU A 113 7.76 -7.51 -20.19
N GLU A 114 8.50 -8.60 -20.45
CA GLU A 114 8.68 -9.16 -21.79
C GLU A 114 7.36 -9.66 -22.43
N ILE A 115 6.39 -10.08 -21.61
CA ILE A 115 5.08 -10.57 -22.08
C ILE A 115 4.11 -9.40 -22.29
N PHE A 116 4.15 -8.40 -21.41
CA PHE A 116 3.37 -7.19 -21.55
C PHE A 116 4.20 -5.92 -21.32
N PRO A 117 4.91 -5.42 -22.35
CA PRO A 117 5.79 -4.27 -22.23
C PRO A 117 5.04 -2.95 -22.22
N GLY A 118 5.67 -1.94 -21.62
CA GLY A 118 5.22 -0.55 -21.66
C GLY A 118 4.13 -0.21 -20.66
N ILE A 119 3.49 0.94 -20.88
CA ILE A 119 2.33 1.41 -20.14
C ILE A 119 1.42 2.18 -21.09
N TYR A 120 0.10 1.99 -20.94
CA TYR A 120 -0.92 2.57 -21.81
C TYR A 120 -2.11 3.04 -20.95
N PRO A 121 -3.02 3.87 -21.50
CA PRO A 121 -4.31 4.13 -20.87
C PRO A 121 -5.03 2.84 -20.47
N TYR A 122 -5.80 2.90 -19.39
CA TYR A 122 -6.38 1.73 -18.72
C TYR A 122 -7.14 0.83 -19.69
N HIS A 123 -7.99 1.41 -20.54
CA HIS A 123 -8.81 0.64 -21.49
C HIS A 123 -7.97 -0.20 -22.47
N ILE A 124 -6.79 0.29 -22.87
CA ILE A 124 -5.85 -0.46 -23.71
C ILE A 124 -5.20 -1.58 -22.92
N CYS A 125 -4.78 -1.31 -21.68
CA CYS A 125 -4.21 -2.32 -20.80
C CYS A 125 -5.20 -3.47 -20.54
N ALA A 126 -6.44 -3.13 -20.16
CA ALA A 126 -7.51 -4.10 -19.91
C ALA A 126 -7.86 -4.93 -21.15
N GLY A 127 -7.93 -4.29 -22.33
CA GLY A 127 -8.25 -4.98 -23.58
C GLY A 127 -7.16 -5.91 -24.11
N LYS A 128 -5.94 -5.85 -23.55
CA LYS A 128 -4.79 -6.67 -23.97
C LYS A 128 -4.46 -7.82 -23.02
N ILE A 129 -5.18 -7.97 -21.91
CA ILE A 129 -4.93 -9.04 -20.94
C ILE A 129 -5.21 -10.41 -21.58
N THR A 130 -4.25 -11.33 -21.47
CA THR A 130 -4.36 -12.68 -22.03
C THR A 130 -4.24 -13.76 -20.95
N PRO A 131 -4.74 -14.99 -21.19
CA PRO A 131 -4.53 -16.13 -20.30
C PRO A 131 -3.05 -16.47 -20.06
N GLU A 132 -2.18 -16.22 -21.06
CA GLU A 132 -0.74 -16.43 -20.92
C GLU A 132 -0.12 -15.50 -19.87
N MET A 133 -0.53 -14.22 -19.86
CA MET A 133 -0.10 -13.27 -18.83
C MET A 133 -0.53 -13.73 -17.43
N HIS A 134 -1.76 -14.26 -17.29
CA HIS A 134 -2.22 -14.81 -16.01
C HIS A 134 -1.38 -16.01 -15.54
N LYS A 135 -1.02 -16.90 -16.47
CA LYS A 135 -0.19 -18.07 -16.16
C LYS A 135 1.21 -17.66 -15.70
N ASP A 136 1.81 -16.65 -16.34
CA ASP A 136 3.12 -16.13 -15.97
C ASP A 136 3.11 -15.36 -14.64
N ALA A 137 2.02 -14.64 -14.37
CA ALA A 137 1.85 -13.85 -13.15
C ALA A 137 1.63 -14.69 -11.89
N LEU A 138 0.91 -15.81 -12.02
CA LEU A 138 0.48 -16.66 -10.89
C LEU A 138 1.59 -17.08 -9.91
N PRO A 139 2.81 -17.48 -10.34
CA PRO A 139 3.90 -17.79 -9.42
C PRO A 139 4.49 -16.56 -8.71
N GLN A 140 4.20 -15.35 -9.18
CA GLN A 140 4.74 -14.07 -8.71
C GLN A 140 3.76 -13.32 -7.80
N ARG A 141 2.82 -14.05 -7.20
CA ARG A 141 1.88 -13.51 -6.22
C ARG A 141 2.60 -13.12 -4.94
N ILE A 142 2.09 -12.07 -4.31
CA ILE A 142 2.41 -11.80 -2.92
C ILE A 142 1.60 -12.74 -2.03
N LYS A 143 2.11 -13.09 -0.85
CA LYS A 143 1.31 -13.86 0.13
C LYS A 143 0.28 -13.00 0.84
N THR A 144 0.65 -11.78 1.22
CA THR A 144 -0.26 -10.86 1.88
C THR A 144 0.24 -9.41 1.80
N TYR A 145 -0.58 -8.50 2.29
CA TYR A 145 -0.23 -7.10 2.51
C TYR A 145 -0.88 -6.63 3.82
N THR A 146 -0.25 -5.67 4.49
CA THR A 146 -0.72 -5.15 5.78
C THR A 146 -0.73 -3.63 5.78
N ALA A 147 -1.74 -3.03 6.39
CA ALA A 147 -1.80 -1.59 6.62
C ALA A 147 -0.74 -1.17 7.65
N ILE A 148 -0.20 0.04 7.43
CA ILE A 148 0.83 0.65 8.27
C ILE A 148 0.29 1.99 8.78
N TYR A 149 0.37 2.18 10.10
CA TYR A 149 -0.20 3.35 10.77
C TYR A 149 0.84 4.18 11.53
N THR A 150 2.01 3.61 11.84
CA THR A 150 3.07 4.33 12.58
C THR A 150 4.41 4.32 11.86
N VAL A 151 5.29 5.24 12.26
CA VAL A 151 6.68 5.32 11.76
C VAL A 151 7.45 4.05 12.13
N GLU A 152 7.25 3.51 13.33
CA GLU A 152 7.89 2.29 13.81
C GLU A 152 7.42 1.06 13.02
N GLU A 153 6.13 0.98 12.70
CA GLU A 153 5.61 -0.06 11.80
C GLU A 153 6.22 0.06 10.41
N ALA A 154 6.25 1.26 9.82
CA ALA A 154 6.87 1.49 8.52
C ALA A 154 8.36 1.10 8.51
N LYS A 155 9.14 1.54 9.50
CA LYS A 155 10.56 1.18 9.62
C LYS A 155 10.76 -0.33 9.83
N THR A 156 9.90 -0.97 10.61
CA THR A 156 9.92 -2.43 10.80
C THR A 156 9.62 -3.14 9.48
N ALA A 157 8.57 -2.75 8.77
CA ALA A 157 8.21 -3.35 7.49
C ALA A 157 9.33 -3.20 6.46
N ILE A 158 9.93 -2.01 6.34
CA ILE A 158 11.03 -1.75 5.39
C ILE A 158 12.24 -2.64 5.67
N THR A 159 12.57 -2.88 6.94
CA THR A 159 13.75 -3.67 7.34
C THR A 159 13.51 -5.18 7.25
N GLU A 160 12.33 -5.65 7.66
CA GLU A 160 12.02 -7.09 7.70
C GLU A 160 11.44 -7.60 6.39
N LEU A 161 10.53 -6.84 5.78
CA LEU A 161 9.69 -7.28 4.67
C LEU A 161 10.12 -6.66 3.34
N GLY A 162 10.74 -5.49 3.37
CA GLY A 162 11.20 -4.75 2.20
C GLY A 162 10.38 -3.48 1.96
N PRO A 163 10.59 -2.78 0.83
CA PRO A 163 9.95 -1.50 0.54
C PRO A 163 8.42 -1.53 0.68
N ILE A 164 7.84 -0.42 1.15
CA ILE A 164 6.39 -0.26 1.35
C ILE A 164 5.85 0.75 0.34
N CYS A 165 4.55 0.72 0.05
CA CYS A 165 3.92 1.79 -0.73
C CYS A 165 3.30 2.86 0.18
N VAL A 166 3.31 4.11 -0.29
CA VAL A 166 2.71 5.24 0.39
C VAL A 166 1.85 6.05 -0.57
N GLY A 167 0.59 6.25 -0.21
CA GLY A 167 -0.36 7.13 -0.90
C GLY A 167 -0.54 8.44 -0.15
N PHE A 168 -0.43 9.57 -0.84
CA PHE A 168 -0.44 10.89 -0.21
C PHE A 168 -0.99 11.98 -1.15
N PRO A 169 -1.48 13.12 -0.61
CA PRO A 169 -1.92 14.24 -1.42
C PRO A 169 -0.73 15.02 -1.99
N VAL A 170 -0.86 15.41 -3.25
CA VAL A 170 0.13 16.20 -3.98
C VAL A 170 -0.27 17.67 -3.98
N TYR A 171 0.66 18.52 -3.57
CA TYR A 171 0.57 19.97 -3.63
C TYR A 171 1.66 20.54 -4.54
N GLU A 172 1.57 21.83 -4.86
CA GLU A 172 2.51 22.55 -5.75
C GLU A 172 3.99 22.27 -5.44
N SER A 173 4.36 22.24 -4.17
CA SER A 173 5.72 21.99 -3.71
C SER A 173 6.30 20.63 -4.10
N PHE A 174 5.45 19.63 -4.34
CA PHE A 174 5.83 18.28 -4.73
C PHE A 174 6.62 18.27 -6.04
N PHE A 175 6.22 19.09 -7.01
CA PHE A 175 6.80 19.08 -8.35
C PHE A 175 8.26 19.53 -8.40
N ARG A 176 8.79 20.13 -7.31
CA ARG A 176 10.21 20.46 -7.16
C ARG A 176 11.09 19.20 -7.06
N GLY A 177 10.56 18.09 -6.54
CA GLY A 177 11.31 16.87 -6.27
C GLY A 177 12.43 17.06 -5.24
N GLY A 178 13.31 16.06 -5.10
CA GLY A 178 14.42 16.12 -4.15
C GLY A 178 13.94 16.11 -2.69
N ASN A 179 14.26 17.15 -1.91
CA ASN A 179 13.83 17.25 -0.51
C ASN A 179 12.48 17.95 -0.43
N LEU A 180 11.40 17.17 -0.31
CA LEU A 180 10.05 17.71 -0.29
C LEU A 180 9.74 18.40 1.05
N PRO A 181 9.24 19.65 1.05
CA PRO A 181 8.80 20.28 2.28
C PRO A 181 7.45 19.70 2.74
N LEU A 182 7.03 20.07 3.95
CA LEU A 182 5.62 19.96 4.29
C LEU A 182 4.82 20.93 3.41
N PRO A 183 3.66 20.51 2.88
CA PRO A 183 2.86 21.38 2.06
C PRO A 183 2.17 22.43 2.93
N ASP A 184 2.23 23.69 2.52
CA ASP A 184 1.38 24.72 3.12
C ASP A 184 -0.03 24.62 2.53
N LYS A 185 -0.91 23.90 3.23
CA LYS A 185 -2.29 23.65 2.78
C LYS A 185 -3.15 24.92 2.65
N ALA A 186 -2.73 26.03 3.25
CA ALA A 186 -3.46 27.29 3.17
C ALA A 186 -3.16 28.07 1.88
N SER A 187 -1.96 27.90 1.33
CA SER A 187 -1.49 28.67 0.17
C SER A 187 -1.20 27.82 -1.08
N GLU A 188 -0.85 26.54 -0.91
CA GLU A 188 -0.52 25.66 -2.02
C GLU A 188 -1.77 25.04 -2.67
N LYS A 189 -1.76 25.02 -4.00
CA LYS A 189 -2.76 24.33 -4.79
C LYS A 189 -2.64 22.81 -4.60
N PHE A 190 -3.78 22.16 -4.35
CA PHE A 190 -3.93 20.71 -4.38
C PHE A 190 -4.09 20.19 -5.83
N TYR A 191 -3.39 19.11 -6.17
CA TYR A 191 -3.37 18.52 -7.53
C TYR A 191 -3.99 17.12 -7.63
N GLY A 192 -4.26 16.45 -6.50
CA GLY A 192 -4.74 15.07 -6.46
C GLY A 192 -3.85 14.20 -5.58
N PHE A 193 -3.88 12.88 -5.80
CA PHE A 193 -3.15 11.92 -4.98
C PHE A 193 -2.17 11.09 -5.80
N HIS A 194 -1.04 10.76 -5.20
CA HIS A 194 0.03 10.00 -5.84
C HIS A 194 0.52 8.88 -4.93
N MET A 195 1.05 7.82 -5.54
CA MET A 195 1.67 6.69 -4.82
C MET A 195 3.15 6.59 -5.16
N MET A 196 3.99 6.33 -4.16
CA MET A 196 5.42 6.06 -4.33
C MET A 196 5.86 4.88 -3.46
N ALA A 197 7.02 4.31 -3.76
CA ALA A 197 7.62 3.27 -2.92
C ALA A 197 8.57 3.90 -1.90
N ILE A 198 8.36 3.70 -0.60
CA ILE A 198 9.34 4.03 0.44
C ILE A 198 10.35 2.90 0.52
N VAL A 199 11.61 3.22 0.22
CA VAL A 199 12.74 2.27 0.18
C VAL A 199 13.68 2.44 1.36
N GLY A 200 13.36 3.33 2.31
CA GLY A 200 14.23 3.63 3.43
C GLY A 200 13.87 4.94 4.13
N TRP A 201 14.79 5.40 4.96
CA TRP A 201 14.73 6.71 5.62
C TRP A 201 16.13 7.30 5.75
N LYS A 202 16.17 8.62 5.85
CA LYS A 202 17.38 9.41 6.08
C LYS A 202 17.34 10.00 7.48
N LYS A 203 18.45 10.63 7.85
CA LYS A 203 18.53 11.54 8.99
C LYS A 203 17.43 12.61 8.91
N ASP A 204 17.10 13.22 10.04
CA ASP A 204 16.09 14.30 10.17
C ASP A 204 14.63 13.86 9.98
N ASN A 205 14.30 12.61 10.31
CA ASN A 205 12.93 12.08 10.27
C ASN A 205 12.28 12.19 8.87
N ARG A 206 12.98 11.68 7.84
CA ARG A 206 12.51 11.72 6.46
C ARG A 206 12.54 10.36 5.81
N TRP A 207 11.46 9.99 5.13
CA TRP A 207 11.40 8.82 4.24
C TRP A 207 12.25 9.06 3.01
N LEU A 208 12.87 8.00 2.48
CA LEU A 208 13.46 7.97 1.15
C LEU A 208 12.49 7.22 0.23
N ALA A 209 11.97 7.89 -0.79
CA ALA A 209 10.96 7.34 -1.67
C ALA A 209 11.39 7.37 -3.14
N LEU A 210 11.04 6.31 -3.86
CA LEU A 210 11.21 6.16 -5.31
C LEU A 210 9.93 6.62 -6.02
N ASN A 211 10.07 7.58 -6.94
CA ASN A 211 9.00 8.04 -7.80
C ASN A 211 9.04 7.33 -9.18
N SER A 212 7.98 7.47 -9.95
CA SER A 212 7.81 6.92 -11.30
C SER A 212 7.84 8.01 -12.39
N TRP A 213 8.65 9.06 -12.21
CA TRP A 213 8.75 10.21 -13.14
C TRP A 213 10.12 10.38 -13.82
N GLY A 214 10.87 9.29 -13.89
CA GLY A 214 12.17 9.22 -14.54
C GLY A 214 13.31 9.82 -13.73
N ALA A 215 14.54 9.48 -14.11
CA ALA A 215 15.75 9.89 -13.41
C ALA A 215 16.06 11.40 -13.51
N ASN A 216 15.36 12.15 -14.36
CA ASN A 216 15.52 13.60 -14.47
C ASN A 216 14.62 14.38 -13.49
N TRP A 217 13.73 13.69 -12.75
CA TRP A 217 12.86 14.34 -11.80
C TRP A 217 13.59 14.62 -10.48
N GLY A 218 13.73 15.90 -10.15
CA GLY A 218 14.33 16.37 -8.89
C GLY A 218 15.83 16.11 -8.77
N ALA A 219 16.45 16.73 -7.76
CA ALA A 219 17.89 16.62 -7.52
C ALA A 219 18.36 15.22 -7.10
N LEU A 220 17.45 14.37 -6.62
CA LEU A 220 17.73 13.00 -6.18
C LEU A 220 17.45 11.96 -7.28
N LYS A 221 17.46 12.38 -8.55
CA LYS A 221 17.40 11.53 -9.73
C LYS A 221 16.25 10.52 -9.73
N GLY A 222 15.01 10.99 -9.62
CA GLY A 222 13.81 10.15 -9.56
C GLY A 222 13.44 9.66 -8.16
N TYR A 223 14.30 9.90 -7.16
CA TYR A 223 13.95 9.76 -5.75
C TYR A 223 13.56 11.10 -5.14
N CYS A 224 12.96 11.05 -3.96
CA CYS A 224 12.77 12.20 -3.10
C CYS A 224 12.89 11.81 -1.63
N THR A 225 13.00 12.80 -0.76
CA THR A 225 12.78 12.61 0.68
C THR A 225 11.47 13.28 1.10
N ILE A 226 10.74 12.63 2.02
CA ILE A 226 9.43 13.09 2.51
C ILE A 226 9.49 13.17 4.04
N PRO A 227 9.09 14.26 4.70
CA PRO A 227 8.99 14.31 6.16
C PRO A 227 8.11 13.19 6.72
N PHE A 228 8.45 12.61 7.88
CA PHE A 228 7.60 11.59 8.53
C PHE A 228 6.20 12.10 8.88
N ASN A 229 6.06 13.41 9.11
CA ASN A 229 4.80 14.09 9.39
C ASN A 229 4.13 14.69 8.15
N TYR A 230 4.55 14.31 6.94
CA TYR A 230 3.82 14.67 5.73
C TYR A 230 2.40 14.08 5.78
N PRO A 231 1.37 14.75 5.21
CA PRO A 231 0.01 14.19 5.18
C PRO A 231 -0.03 12.87 4.39
N ILE A 232 -0.47 11.77 5.00
CA ILE A 232 -0.55 10.46 4.36
C ILE A 232 -2.00 9.98 4.34
N ASN A 233 -2.43 9.40 3.23
CA ASN A 233 -3.74 8.75 3.10
C ASN A 233 -3.67 7.28 3.53
N GLU A 234 -2.68 6.56 3.01
CA GLU A 234 -2.52 5.13 3.25
C GLU A 234 -1.06 4.70 3.08
N MET A 235 -0.64 3.68 3.84
CA MET A 235 0.63 2.98 3.66
C MET A 235 0.41 1.49 3.78
N TRP A 236 1.09 0.72 2.94
CA TRP A 236 0.97 -0.72 2.94
C TRP A 236 2.33 -1.41 2.83
N ALA A 237 2.55 -2.38 3.71
CA ALA A 237 3.61 -3.35 3.54
C ALA A 237 3.13 -4.51 2.67
N ILE A 238 4.00 -4.95 1.78
CA ILE A 238 3.76 -6.05 0.85
C ILE A 238 4.72 -7.17 1.25
N THR A 239 4.26 -8.42 1.33
CA THR A 239 5.14 -9.50 1.82
C THR A 239 4.76 -10.88 1.33
N ASP A 240 5.79 -11.73 1.23
CA ASP A 240 5.69 -13.17 1.04
C ASP A 240 5.72 -13.96 2.36
N ALA A 241 5.76 -13.26 3.50
CA ALA A 241 5.55 -13.85 4.81
C ALA A 241 4.08 -14.30 4.98
N THR A 242 3.88 -15.43 5.64
CA THR A 242 2.55 -15.90 6.02
C THR A 242 2.08 -15.18 7.28
N ILE A 243 0.79 -14.87 7.35
CA ILE A 243 0.16 -14.33 8.55
C ILE A 243 0.28 -15.35 9.70
N HIS A 244 0.80 -14.92 10.83
CA HIS A 244 0.71 -15.65 12.08
C HIS A 244 -0.75 -15.67 12.53
N SER A 245 -1.30 -16.87 12.75
CA SER A 245 -2.71 -17.10 13.06
C SER A 245 -3.08 -16.72 14.51
N GLN A 246 -2.48 -15.69 15.09
CA GLN A 246 -2.99 -15.15 16.34
C GLN A 246 -4.20 -14.27 16.01
N PRO A 247 -5.40 -14.59 16.49
CA PRO A 247 -6.58 -13.76 16.25
C PRO A 247 -6.33 -12.34 16.80
N ASP A 248 -6.78 -11.28 16.09
CA ASP A 248 -6.68 -9.89 16.59
C ASP A 248 -7.28 -9.77 17.99
N TYR A 249 -8.37 -10.51 18.20
CA TYR A 249 -9.13 -10.57 19.43
C TYR A 249 -9.68 -11.99 19.57
N GLU A 250 -9.65 -12.52 20.79
CA GLU A 250 -10.37 -13.74 21.13
C GLU A 250 -11.56 -13.37 22.00
N VAL A 251 -12.73 -13.84 21.59
CA VAL A 251 -13.96 -13.66 22.36
C VAL A 251 -14.57 -15.00 22.68
N ASN A 252 -14.87 -15.20 23.96
CA ASN A 252 -15.61 -16.36 24.41
C ASN A 252 -17.10 -16.03 24.33
N LEU A 253 -17.83 -16.80 23.51
CA LEU A 253 -19.26 -16.64 23.34
C LEU A 253 -20.01 -17.67 24.18
N THR A 254 -20.77 -17.21 25.16
CA THR A 254 -21.65 -18.07 25.96
C THR A 254 -23.10 -17.72 25.69
N ARG A 255 -23.90 -18.69 25.26
CA ARG A 255 -25.35 -18.48 25.03
C ARG A 255 -26.12 -18.58 26.35
N ARG A 256 -26.89 -17.54 26.69
CA ARG A 256 -27.84 -17.53 27.80
C ARG A 256 -29.23 -17.15 27.27
N GLY A 257 -30.06 -18.16 26.99
CA GLY A 257 -31.38 -17.97 26.39
C GLY A 257 -31.31 -17.36 24.99
N ARG A 258 -31.90 -16.16 24.83
CA ARG A 258 -31.88 -15.37 23.58
C ARG A 258 -30.66 -14.44 23.45
N TYR A 259 -29.80 -14.40 24.46
CA TYR A 259 -28.65 -13.51 24.50
C TYR A 259 -27.34 -14.28 24.35
N TRP A 260 -26.35 -13.64 23.74
CA TRP A 260 -24.96 -14.08 23.75
C TRP A 260 -24.18 -13.18 24.70
N THR A 261 -23.51 -13.79 25.68
CA THR A 261 -22.51 -13.10 26.50
C THR A 261 -21.18 -13.20 25.76
N VAL A 262 -20.54 -12.06 25.53
CA VAL A 262 -19.23 -11.96 24.91
C VAL A 262 -18.22 -11.64 26.02
N SER A 263 -17.34 -12.58 26.32
CA SER A 263 -16.25 -12.36 27.27
C SER A 263 -14.96 -12.13 26.50
N PHE A 264 -14.35 -10.97 26.75
CA PHE A 264 -13.07 -10.59 26.18
C PHE A 264 -11.94 -11.19 27.02
N ASN A 265 -10.93 -11.76 26.36
CA ASN A 265 -9.72 -12.24 27.05
C ASN A 265 -8.80 -11.06 27.45
N SER A 266 -7.62 -11.36 28.00
CA SER A 266 -6.67 -10.38 28.55
C SER A 266 -6.13 -9.35 27.55
N TYR A 267 -6.50 -9.43 26.27
CA TYR A 267 -6.05 -8.50 25.24
C TYR A 267 -6.74 -7.13 25.30
N PHE A 268 -7.87 -7.01 26.02
CA PHE A 268 -8.54 -5.73 26.24
C PHE A 268 -8.31 -5.24 27.66
N ARG A 269 -7.97 -3.95 27.79
CA ARG A 269 -7.68 -3.35 29.11
C ARG A 269 -8.94 -3.06 29.93
N SER A 270 -10.07 -2.92 29.26
CA SER A 270 -11.39 -2.65 29.86
C SER A 270 -12.52 -3.03 28.92
N SER A 271 -13.75 -3.06 29.43
CA SER A 271 -14.97 -3.21 28.61
C SER A 271 -15.14 -2.06 27.61
N THR A 272 -14.72 -0.84 27.98
CA THR A 272 -14.72 0.32 27.09
C THR A 272 -13.75 0.14 25.93
N ASP A 273 -12.54 -0.36 26.19
CA ASP A 273 -11.53 -0.64 25.17
C ASP A 273 -12.04 -1.67 24.14
N ALA A 274 -12.75 -2.71 24.62
CA ALA A 274 -13.40 -3.69 23.76
C ALA A 274 -14.57 -3.10 22.95
N MET A 275 -15.33 -2.19 23.55
CA MET A 275 -16.43 -1.51 22.87
C MET A 275 -15.93 -0.70 21.67
N GLU A 276 -14.87 0.08 21.89
CA GLU A 276 -14.33 0.98 20.86
C GLU A 276 -13.59 0.24 19.75
N LYS A 277 -12.78 -0.77 20.11
CA LYS A 277 -11.88 -1.42 19.15
C LYS A 277 -12.47 -2.59 18.39
N LEU A 278 -13.59 -3.16 18.87
CA LEU A 278 -14.16 -4.37 18.28
C LEU A 278 -15.67 -4.24 18.04
N LEU A 279 -16.44 -3.87 19.07
CA LEU A 279 -17.90 -3.93 18.96
C LEU A 279 -18.51 -2.80 18.14
N LYS A 280 -18.04 -1.55 18.28
CA LYS A 280 -18.50 -0.42 17.46
C LYS A 280 -18.20 -0.61 15.97
N PRO A 281 -16.96 -0.99 15.56
CA PRO A 281 -16.68 -1.32 14.17
C PRO A 281 -17.60 -2.42 13.62
N LEU A 282 -17.86 -3.47 14.41
CA LEU A 282 -18.75 -4.56 14.01
C LEU A 282 -20.21 -4.11 13.86
N GLU A 283 -20.69 -3.23 14.74
CA GLU A 283 -22.04 -2.64 14.65
C GLU A 283 -22.18 -1.80 13.38
N GLU A 284 -21.16 -0.99 13.05
CA GLU A 284 -21.09 -0.20 11.82
C GLU A 284 -21.10 -1.11 10.58
N ASP A 285 -20.23 -2.12 10.52
CA ASP A 285 -20.17 -3.10 9.42
C ASP A 285 -21.52 -3.81 9.20
N LEU A 286 -22.19 -4.20 10.29
CA LEU A 286 -23.50 -4.85 10.20
C LEU A 286 -24.56 -3.89 9.69
N SER A 287 -24.55 -2.62 10.12
CA SER A 287 -25.48 -1.60 9.65
C SER A 287 -25.37 -1.37 8.15
N LEU A 288 -24.15 -1.36 7.60
CA LEU A 288 -23.88 -1.23 6.17
C LEU A 288 -24.42 -2.43 5.37
N SER A 289 -24.52 -3.60 6.00
CA SER A 289 -25.12 -4.81 5.41
C SER A 289 -26.63 -4.95 5.62
N GLY A 290 -27.30 -3.91 6.15
CA GLY A 290 -28.74 -3.94 6.46
C GLY A 290 -29.11 -4.79 7.67
N LYS A 291 -28.13 -5.09 8.54
CA LYS A 291 -28.31 -5.85 9.78
C LYS A 291 -28.11 -4.92 10.97
N SER A 292 -28.62 -5.31 12.15
CA SER A 292 -28.41 -4.56 13.38
C SER A 292 -27.86 -5.45 14.48
N LEU A 293 -26.95 -4.89 15.28
CA LEU A 293 -26.39 -5.50 16.48
C LEU A 293 -26.85 -4.68 17.68
N LYS A 294 -27.47 -5.32 18.68
CA LYS A 294 -27.86 -4.64 19.91
C LYS A 294 -26.95 -5.09 21.05
N ILE A 295 -26.08 -4.21 21.49
CA ILE A 295 -25.12 -4.46 22.57
C ILE A 295 -25.74 -4.00 23.90
N LYS A 296 -25.75 -4.86 24.91
CA LYS A 296 -26.15 -4.51 26.28
C LYS A 296 -24.94 -4.63 27.20
N MET A 297 -24.60 -3.56 27.90
CA MET A 297 -23.58 -3.61 28.94
C MET A 297 -24.21 -4.12 30.23
N SER A 298 -23.60 -5.15 30.81
CA SER A 298 -23.93 -5.69 32.13
C SER A 298 -22.91 -5.20 33.16
#